data_AF-A0A497JES7-F1
#
_entry.id   AF-A0A497JES7-F1
#
_cell.length_a   1.000
_cell.length_b   1.000
_cell.length_c   1.000
_cell.angle_alpha   90.00
_cell.angle_beta   90.00
_cell.angle_gamma   90.00
#
_symmetry.space_group_name_H-M   'P 1'
#
loop_
_entity.id
_entity.type
_entity.pdbx_description
1 polymer ?
#
loop_
_entity_poly.entity_id
_entity_poly.type
_entity_poly.pdbx_seq_one_letter_code
_entity_poly.pdbx_strand_id
1 'polypeptide(L)'
;MVKRNYQVQEINEKITAKAMLKNRPISLKYATEICREIKGKPVAKAEKFLNDIIEKKAYLPLKKYHKKVPHRKGKPISGQKAGKYPVNACKAFLELISYAKANAENKGLDPERLIIKHVFACQGYRRWSMQPKGRIAGKRRRKKSTHIEIVVQEVHA
;
A
#
# COMPACT_ATOMS: atom_id res chain seq x y z
N MET A 1 -14.88 2.42 12.62
CA MET A 1 -15.76 2.16 11.46
C MET A 1 -14.96 1.50 10.36
N VAL A 2 -15.52 0.47 9.71
CA VAL A 2 -14.87 -0.24 8.60
C VAL A 2 -15.23 0.45 7.30
N LYS A 3 -14.23 0.74 6.46
CA LYS A 3 -14.45 1.37 5.15
C LYS A 3 -15.32 0.49 4.24
N ARG A 4 -16.31 1.12 3.60
CA ARG A 4 -17.24 0.48 2.64
C ARG A 4 -17.07 1.02 1.21
N ASN A 5 -16.93 2.34 1.07
CA ASN A 5 -16.90 3.00 -0.23
C ASN A 5 -15.47 3.27 -0.68
N TYR A 6 -15.24 3.22 -1.99
CA TYR A 6 -13.99 3.66 -2.60
C TYR A 6 -13.93 5.20 -2.60
N GLN A 7 -12.73 5.80 -2.56
CA GLN A 7 -12.57 7.27 -2.58
C GLN A 7 -12.59 7.89 -3.98
N VAL A 8 -12.71 7.07 -5.00
CA VAL A 8 -12.72 7.46 -6.40
C VAL A 8 -14.17 7.61 -6.86
N GLN A 9 -14.48 8.75 -7.48
CA GLN A 9 -15.87 9.12 -7.81
C GLN A 9 -16.27 8.68 -9.22
N GLU A 10 -15.35 8.68 -10.19
CA GLU A 10 -15.64 8.36 -11.59
C GLU A 10 -14.73 7.25 -12.11
N ILE A 11 -15.31 6.09 -12.39
CA ILE A 11 -14.61 4.96 -13.01
C ILE A 11 -15.51 4.33 -14.07
N ASN A 12 -14.96 4.13 -15.26
CA ASN A 12 -15.55 3.25 -16.25
C ASN A 12 -15.44 1.78 -15.77
N GLU A 13 -16.56 1.21 -15.33
CA GLU A 13 -16.59 -0.11 -14.69
C GLU A 13 -16.27 -1.27 -15.63
N LYS A 14 -16.43 -1.06 -16.95
CA LYS A 14 -16.17 -2.08 -17.97
C LYS A 14 -14.69 -2.38 -18.10
N ILE A 15 -13.85 -1.35 -18.07
CA ILE A 15 -12.39 -1.45 -18.30
C ILE A 15 -11.56 -1.51 -17.02
N THR A 16 -12.20 -1.62 -15.85
CA THR A 16 -11.52 -1.53 -14.56
C THR A 16 -11.88 -2.65 -13.60
N ALA A 17 -10.91 -3.04 -12.76
CA ALA A 17 -11.14 -3.94 -11.64
C ALA A 17 -10.79 -3.24 -10.32
N LYS A 18 -11.57 -3.54 -9.29
CA LYS A 18 -11.47 -2.91 -7.96
C LYS A 18 -11.14 -3.99 -6.92
N ALA A 19 -10.28 -3.68 -5.96
CA ALA A 19 -10.04 -4.52 -4.80
C ALA A 19 -9.79 -3.69 -3.54
N MET A 20 -10.14 -4.24 -2.37
CA MET A 20 -9.98 -3.56 -1.09
C MET A 20 -9.61 -4.54 0.02
N LEU A 21 -8.59 -4.19 0.80
CA LEU A 21 -8.24 -4.85 2.05
C LEU A 21 -8.65 -3.97 3.23
N LYS A 22 -9.35 -4.57 4.20
CA LYS A 22 -9.90 -3.85 5.35
C LYS A 22 -9.20 -4.23 6.65
N ASN A 23 -8.94 -3.24 7.52
CA ASN A 23 -8.40 -3.44 8.87
C ASN A 23 -7.09 -4.25 8.95
N ARG A 24 -6.20 -4.10 7.96
CA ARG A 24 -4.91 -4.79 7.97
C ARG A 24 -3.98 -4.17 9.03
N PRO A 25 -3.22 -4.97 9.81
CA PRO A 25 -2.38 -4.50 10.91
C PRO A 25 -1.05 -3.88 10.42
N ILE A 26 -1.13 -2.95 9.48
CA ILE A 26 0.03 -2.29 8.89
C ILE A 26 0.04 -0.79 9.24
N SER A 27 1.16 -0.14 8.97
CA SER A 27 1.34 1.29 9.28
C SER A 27 0.79 2.16 8.16
N LEU A 28 -0.13 3.07 8.49
CA LEU A 28 -0.67 4.06 7.54
C LEU A 28 0.42 4.88 6.86
N LYS A 29 1.48 5.23 7.61
CA LYS A 29 2.60 6.02 7.08
C LYS A 29 3.36 5.32 5.96
N TYR A 30 3.52 3.99 6.07
CA TYR A 30 4.21 3.25 5.02
C TYR A 30 3.24 2.90 3.89
N ALA A 31 1.99 2.57 4.20
CA ALA A 31 0.98 2.31 3.19
C ALA A 31 0.77 3.52 2.26
N THR A 32 0.71 4.74 2.82
CA THR A 32 0.58 5.98 2.03
C THR A 32 1.77 6.26 1.11
N GLU A 33 2.99 5.97 1.55
CA GLU A 33 4.20 6.12 0.70
C GLU A 33 4.25 5.04 -0.38
N ILE A 34 3.82 3.80 -0.08
CA ILE A 34 3.67 2.74 -1.08
C ILE A 34 2.63 3.14 -2.12
N CYS A 35 1.45 3.60 -1.71
CA CYS A 35 0.41 4.11 -2.61
C CYS A 35 0.97 5.15 -3.58
N ARG A 36 1.75 6.10 -3.07
CA ARG A 36 2.36 7.15 -3.88
C ARG A 36 3.33 6.59 -4.93
N GLU A 37 4.12 5.58 -4.55
CA GLU A 37 5.17 5.04 -5.40
C GLU A 37 4.63 4.06 -6.46
N ILE A 38 3.52 3.37 -6.20
CA ILE A 38 2.93 2.42 -7.15
C ILE A 38 1.86 3.02 -8.05
N LYS A 39 1.30 4.18 -7.68
CA LYS A 39 0.26 4.87 -8.48
C LYS A 39 0.80 5.19 -9.87
N GLY A 40 0.02 4.84 -10.91
CA GLY A 40 0.35 5.09 -12.31
C GLY A 40 1.35 4.11 -12.93
N LYS A 41 1.83 3.11 -12.19
CA LYS A 41 2.73 2.08 -12.73
C LYS A 41 1.94 0.89 -13.28
N PRO A 42 2.49 0.17 -14.28
CA PRO A 42 2.01 -1.16 -14.65
C PRO A 42 2.03 -2.09 -13.44
N VAL A 43 1.04 -2.97 -13.33
CA VAL A 43 0.90 -3.88 -12.19
C VAL A 43 2.14 -4.76 -12.03
N ALA A 44 2.70 -5.30 -13.12
CA ALA A 44 3.92 -6.10 -13.10
C ALA A 44 5.14 -5.35 -12.51
N LYS A 45 5.30 -4.06 -12.86
CA LYS A 45 6.38 -3.22 -12.30
C LYS A 45 6.16 -2.95 -10.81
N ALA A 46 4.91 -2.78 -10.38
CA ALA A 46 4.57 -2.59 -8.97
C ALA A 46 4.86 -3.85 -8.14
N GLU A 47 4.49 -5.04 -8.63
CA GLU A 47 4.79 -6.31 -7.95
C GLU A 47 6.30 -6.53 -7.79
N LYS A 48 7.06 -6.34 -8.87
CA LYS A 48 8.52 -6.44 -8.83
C LYS A 48 9.12 -5.50 -7.78
N PHE A 49 8.70 -4.24 -7.78
CA PHE A 49 9.17 -3.26 -6.80
C PHE A 49 8.84 -3.66 -5.35
N LEU A 50 7.65 -4.21 -5.10
CA LEU A 50 7.25 -4.66 -3.76
C LEU A 50 8.06 -5.89 -3.32
N ASN A 51 8.34 -6.83 -4.22
CA ASN A 51 9.21 -7.98 -3.97
C ASN A 51 10.66 -7.55 -3.70
N ASP A 52 11.20 -6.63 -4.49
CA ASP A 52 12.54 -6.07 -4.27
C ASP A 52 12.68 -5.42 -2.88
N ILE A 53 11.61 -4.83 -2.33
CA ILE A 53 11.59 -4.30 -0.97
C ILE A 53 11.58 -5.42 0.09
N ILE A 54 10.84 -6.50 -0.16
CA ILE A 54 10.79 -7.66 0.74
C ILE A 54 12.18 -8.32 0.83
N GLU A 55 12.85 -8.44 -0.32
CA GLU A 55 14.22 -8.96 -0.46
C GLU A 55 15.29 -7.94 -0.04
N LYS A 56 14.89 -6.71 0.32
CA LYS A 56 15.76 -5.59 0.70
C LYS A 56 16.74 -5.12 -0.39
N LYS A 57 16.51 -5.49 -1.65
CA LYS A 57 17.24 -5.00 -2.82
C LYS A 57 16.92 -3.54 -3.13
N ALA A 58 15.65 -3.16 -3.01
CA ALA A 58 15.18 -1.79 -3.14
C ALA A 58 14.56 -1.30 -1.82
N TYR A 59 14.63 0.00 -1.54
CA TYR A 59 13.97 0.59 -0.37
C TYR A 59 12.71 1.36 -0.78
N LEU A 60 11.76 1.49 0.14
CA LEU A 60 10.65 2.41 -0.03
C LEU A 60 11.13 3.84 0.20
N PRO A 61 11.12 4.73 -0.81
CA PRO A 61 11.44 6.14 -0.61
C PRO A 61 10.36 6.77 0.29
N LEU A 62 10.79 7.48 1.33
CA LEU A 62 9.87 8.19 2.23
C LEU A 62 9.91 9.67 1.90
N LYS A 63 8.79 10.25 1.44
CA LYS A 63 8.70 11.68 1.11
C LYS A 63 7.97 12.49 2.18
N LYS A 64 6.80 12.03 2.64
CA LYS A 64 6.01 12.70 3.68
C LYS A 64 6.52 12.36 5.08
N TYR A 65 6.86 11.10 5.32
CA TYR A 65 7.24 10.59 6.65
C TYR A 65 8.75 10.32 6.78
N HIS A 66 9.57 11.32 6.43
CA HIS A 66 11.03 11.19 6.31
C HIS A 66 11.85 11.68 7.52
N LYS A 67 11.21 12.21 8.57
CA LYS A 67 11.92 12.70 9.77
C LYS A 67 12.68 11.58 10.49
N LYS A 68 13.96 11.84 10.82
CA LYS A 68 14.85 10.88 11.53
C LYS A 68 14.94 9.52 10.82
N VAL A 69 14.97 9.53 9.49
CA VAL A 69 15.14 8.33 8.65
C VAL A 69 16.55 8.35 8.06
N PRO A 70 17.32 7.26 8.20
CA PRO A 70 18.66 7.19 7.62
C PRO A 70 18.61 7.18 6.08
N HIS A 71 19.63 7.78 5.47
CA HIS A 71 19.85 7.67 4.03
C HIS A 71 20.28 6.25 3.68
N ARG A 72 19.89 5.81 2.49
CA ARG A 72 20.28 4.53 1.89
C ARG A 72 21.37 4.77 0.87
N LYS A 73 22.27 3.79 0.77
CA LYS A 73 23.33 3.79 -0.25
C LYS A 73 22.70 3.54 -1.63
N GLY A 74 23.32 4.09 -2.67
CA GLY A 74 22.89 3.92 -4.07
C GLY A 74 22.16 5.13 -4.64
N LYS A 75 21.58 4.94 -5.82
CA LYS A 75 20.85 5.98 -6.56
C LYS A 75 19.54 6.33 -5.84
N PRO A 76 19.16 7.62 -5.78
CA PRO A 76 17.91 8.03 -5.17
C PRO A 76 16.71 7.46 -5.94
N ILE A 77 15.85 6.71 -5.25
CA ILE A 77 14.58 6.26 -5.80
C ILE A 77 13.58 7.43 -5.70
N SER A 78 12.97 7.82 -6.82
CA SER A 78 12.00 8.90 -6.88
C SER A 78 12.49 10.23 -6.27
N GLY A 79 13.79 10.50 -6.39
CA GLY A 79 14.44 11.71 -5.85
C GLY A 79 14.69 11.68 -4.33
N GLN A 80 14.53 10.53 -3.67
CA GLN A 80 14.76 10.40 -2.22
C GLN A 80 15.87 9.42 -1.90
N LYS A 81 16.84 9.84 -1.08
CA LYS A 81 17.85 8.96 -0.49
C LYS A 81 17.39 8.33 0.83
N ALA A 82 16.41 8.92 1.52
CA ALA A 82 15.89 8.39 2.78
C ALA A 82 14.82 7.31 2.54
N GLY A 83 14.94 6.18 3.24
CA GLY A 83 14.01 5.07 3.03
C GLY A 83 14.07 3.90 4.01
N LYS A 84 13.04 3.06 3.97
CA LYS A 84 12.89 1.86 4.83
C LYS A 84 12.39 0.66 4.03
N TYR A 85 12.44 -0.52 4.66
CA TYR A 85 11.96 -1.79 4.10
C TYR A 85 10.72 -2.29 4.89
N PRO A 86 9.51 -1.76 4.63
CA PRO A 86 8.31 -2.16 5.36
C PRO A 86 7.73 -3.48 4.84
N VAL A 87 8.40 -4.60 5.12
CA VAL A 87 8.05 -5.96 4.65
C VAL A 87 6.57 -6.30 4.84
N ASN A 88 6.02 -6.08 6.04
CA ASN A 88 4.62 -6.41 6.32
C ASN A 88 3.62 -5.59 5.50
N ALA A 89 3.97 -4.34 5.16
CA ALA A 89 3.12 -3.52 4.30
C ALA A 89 3.20 -4.03 2.86
N CYS A 90 4.41 -4.30 2.34
CA CYS A 90 4.59 -4.82 0.98
C CYS A 90 3.84 -6.13 0.75
N LYS A 91 3.89 -7.08 1.71
CA LYS A 91 3.12 -8.33 1.65
C LYS A 91 1.61 -8.09 1.52
N ALA A 92 1.07 -7.14 2.28
CA ALA A 92 -0.35 -6.79 2.20
C ALA A 92 -0.72 -6.13 0.86
N PHE A 93 0.20 -5.36 0.24
CA PHE A 93 -0.03 -4.79 -1.09
C PHE A 93 0.05 -5.84 -2.20
N LEU A 94 0.92 -6.84 -2.09
CA LEU A 94 0.98 -7.96 -3.04
C LEU A 94 -0.31 -8.78 -3.02
N GLU A 95 -0.82 -9.09 -1.82
CA GLU A 95 -2.13 -9.74 -1.65
C GLU A 95 -3.25 -8.91 -2.29
N LEU A 96 -3.26 -7.59 -2.08
CA LEU A 96 -4.24 -6.68 -2.69
C LEU A 96 -4.16 -6.67 -4.22
N ILE A 97 -2.95 -6.70 -4.78
CA ILE A 97 -2.74 -6.74 -6.24
C ILE A 97 -3.21 -8.07 -6.81
N SER A 98 -2.92 -9.19 -6.14
CA SER A 98 -3.43 -10.52 -6.55
C SER A 98 -4.96 -10.54 -6.61
N TYR A 99 -5.65 -9.95 -5.64
CA TYR A 99 -7.11 -9.82 -5.69
C TYR A 99 -7.59 -8.91 -6.83
N ALA A 100 -6.86 -7.83 -7.13
CA ALA A 100 -7.20 -6.96 -8.24
C ALA A 100 -7.02 -7.67 -9.60
N LYS A 101 -5.99 -8.49 -9.75
CA LYS A 101 -5.75 -9.33 -10.95
C LYS A 101 -6.85 -10.37 -11.13
N ALA A 102 -7.16 -11.15 -10.09
CA ALA A 102 -8.24 -12.14 -10.15
C ALA A 102 -9.58 -11.48 -10.52
N ASN A 103 -9.86 -10.29 -9.98
CA ASN A 103 -11.07 -9.53 -10.35
C ASN A 103 -11.03 -8.98 -11.78
N ALA A 104 -9.85 -8.73 -12.34
CA ALA A 104 -9.68 -8.28 -13.72
C ALA A 104 -9.86 -9.44 -14.70
N GLU A 105 -9.27 -10.60 -14.39
CA GLU A 105 -9.45 -11.85 -15.15
C GLU A 105 -10.91 -12.28 -15.19
N ASN A 106 -11.62 -12.21 -14.05
CA ASN A 106 -13.06 -12.49 -13.99
C ASN A 106 -13.91 -11.52 -14.85
N LYS A 107 -13.38 -10.33 -15.17
CA LYS A 107 -14.01 -9.36 -16.06
C LYS A 107 -13.59 -9.51 -17.52
N GLY A 108 -12.67 -10.44 -17.83
CA GLY A 108 -12.11 -10.63 -19.16
C GLY A 108 -11.08 -9.57 -19.57
N LEU A 109 -10.51 -8.83 -18.61
CA LEU A 109 -9.45 -7.86 -18.88
C LEU A 109 -8.09 -8.57 -18.97
N ASP A 110 -7.21 -8.09 -19.85
CA ASP A 110 -5.86 -8.64 -20.00
C ASP A 110 -4.98 -8.30 -18.77
N PRO A 111 -4.52 -9.29 -17.98
CA PRO A 111 -3.71 -9.06 -16.78
C PRO A 111 -2.34 -8.42 -17.09
N GLU A 112 -1.79 -8.58 -18.29
CA GLU A 112 -0.48 -8.03 -18.67
C GLU A 112 -0.55 -6.53 -18.94
N ARG A 113 -1.71 -6.03 -19.39
CA ARG A 113 -1.94 -4.64 -19.79
C ARG A 113 -2.58 -3.78 -18.69
N LEU A 114 -2.56 -4.26 -17.44
CA LEU A 114 -3.11 -3.54 -16.31
C LEU A 114 -2.18 -2.43 -15.79
N ILE A 115 -2.75 -1.24 -15.60
CA ILE A 115 -2.12 -0.11 -14.92
C ILE A 115 -2.88 0.23 -13.64
N ILE A 116 -2.13 0.60 -12.58
CA ILE A 116 -2.70 1.06 -11.31
C ILE A 116 -3.20 2.50 -11.48
N LYS A 117 -4.49 2.67 -11.77
CA LYS A 117 -5.14 4.00 -11.90
C LYS A 117 -5.27 4.71 -10.56
N HIS A 118 -5.82 4.01 -9.58
CA HIS A 118 -6.08 4.56 -8.25
C HIS A 118 -5.58 3.61 -7.17
N VAL A 119 -4.97 4.18 -6.15
CA VAL A 119 -4.58 3.45 -4.96
C VAL A 119 -4.63 4.41 -3.78
N PHE A 120 -5.22 3.95 -2.68
CA PHE A 120 -5.39 4.80 -1.52
C PHE A 120 -5.35 3.99 -0.22
N ALA A 121 -4.72 4.59 0.80
CA ALA A 121 -4.65 4.02 2.13
C ALA A 121 -5.28 4.98 3.14
N CYS A 122 -6.21 4.49 3.95
CA CYS A 122 -6.85 5.25 5.01
C CYS A 122 -6.68 4.58 6.38
N GLN A 123 -6.86 5.36 7.43
CA GLN A 123 -6.76 4.83 8.78
C GLN A 123 -7.89 3.82 9.05
N GLY A 124 -7.52 2.65 9.57
CA GLY A 124 -8.46 1.63 10.00
C GLY A 124 -8.83 1.74 11.47
N TYR A 125 -9.69 0.83 11.92
CA TYR A 125 -10.10 0.77 13.32
C TYR A 125 -8.91 0.43 14.22
N ARG A 126 -8.62 1.30 15.19
CA ARG A 126 -7.49 1.13 16.12
C ARG A 126 -7.98 0.47 17.40
N ARG A 127 -7.52 -0.76 17.64
CA ARG A 127 -7.70 -1.43 18.93
C ARG A 127 -6.75 -0.86 19.98
N TRP A 128 -7.24 -0.75 21.20
CA TRP A 128 -6.46 -0.32 22.35
C TRP A 128 -5.87 -1.53 23.07
N SER A 129 -4.69 -1.37 23.64
CA SER A 129 -4.11 -2.31 24.58
C SER A 129 -3.44 -1.54 25.71
N MET A 130 -3.51 -2.07 26.93
CA MET A 130 -2.79 -1.49 28.07
C MET A 130 -1.36 -2.03 28.08
N GLN A 131 -0.37 -1.14 28.13
CA GLN A 131 1.03 -1.53 28.34
C GLN A 131 1.38 -1.21 29.80
N PRO A 132 1.76 -2.20 30.62
CA PRO A 132 2.18 -1.95 32.00
C PRO A 132 3.41 -1.04 32.01
N LYS A 133 3.52 -0.19 33.04
CA LYS A 133 4.56 0.82 33.15
C LYS A 133 5.12 0.91 34.57
N GLY A 134 5.84 -0.13 35.00
CA GLY A 134 6.48 -0.13 36.32
C GLY A 134 5.53 0.33 37.44
N ARG A 135 5.99 1.25 38.30
CA ARG A 135 5.19 1.84 39.40
C ARG A 135 4.13 2.88 38.96
N ILE A 136 4.04 3.22 37.67
CA ILE A 136 3.11 4.22 37.14
C ILE A 136 1.93 3.51 36.47
N ALA A 137 0.74 4.12 36.52
CA ALA A 137 -0.43 3.66 35.77
C ALA A 137 -0.08 3.36 34.29
N GLY A 138 -0.55 2.22 33.79
CA GLY A 138 -0.21 1.70 32.47
C GLY A 138 -0.48 2.70 31.33
N LYS A 139 0.32 2.62 30.26
CA LYS A 139 0.15 3.46 29.07
C LYS A 139 -0.80 2.79 28.09
N ARG A 140 -1.86 3.50 27.67
CA ARG A 140 -2.72 3.06 26.56
C ARG A 140 -1.94 3.11 25.24
N ARG A 141 -1.87 1.97 24.54
CA ARG A 141 -1.26 1.82 23.21
C ARG A 141 -2.35 1.61 22.17
N ARG A 142 -2.21 2.29 21.04
CA ARG A 142 -3.08 2.11 19.87
C ARG A 142 -2.40 1.17 18.88
N LYS A 143 -3.03 0.02 18.60
CA LYS A 143 -2.59 -0.87 17.53
C LYS A 143 -2.81 -0.18 16.17
N LYS A 144 -1.87 -0.35 15.26
CA LYS A 144 -1.95 0.21 13.91
C LYS A 144 -2.90 -0.67 13.08
N SER A 145 -3.72 -0.01 12.27
CA SER A 145 -4.66 -0.65 11.34
C SER A 145 -4.92 0.30 10.19
N THR A 146 -5.05 -0.23 8.98
CA THR A 146 -5.34 0.53 7.76
C THR A 146 -6.30 -0.20 6.85
N HIS A 147 -7.12 0.55 6.13
CA HIS A 147 -7.78 0.06 4.92
C HIS A 147 -6.95 0.49 3.71
N ILE A 148 -6.81 -0.39 2.73
CA ILE A 148 -6.14 -0.11 1.46
C ILE A 148 -7.12 -0.47 0.36
N GLU A 149 -7.17 0.35 -0.67
CA GLU A 149 -7.91 0.10 -1.89
C GLU A 149 -7.03 0.28 -3.10
N ILE A 150 -7.34 -0.46 -4.16
CA ILE A 150 -6.71 -0.36 -5.46
C ILE A 150 -7.79 -0.45 -6.55
N VAL A 151 -7.56 0.29 -7.62
CA VAL A 151 -8.30 0.19 -8.88
C VAL A 151 -7.28 0.08 -9.98
N VAL A 152 -7.39 -1.00 -10.74
CA VAL A 152 -6.61 -1.24 -11.94
C VAL A 152 -7.47 -0.97 -13.17
N GLN A 153 -6.84 -0.49 -14.22
CA GLN A 153 -7.47 -0.21 -15.51
C GLN A 153 -6.64 -0.88 -16.60
N GLU A 154 -7.31 -1.49 -17.57
CA GLU A 154 -6.67 -1.95 -18.79
C GLU A 154 -6.35 -0.76 -19.70
N VAL A 155 -5.13 -0.75 -20.25
CA VAL A 155 -4.76 0.22 -21.28
C VAL A 155 -4.93 -0.41 -22.65
N HIS A 156 -5.92 0.08 -23.39
CA HIS A 156 -6.03 -0.15 -24.82
C HIS A 156 -5.06 0.82 -25.51
N ALA A 157 -4.11 0.28 -26.27
CA ALA A 157 -3.24 1.04 -27.16
C ALA A 157 -4.03 1.48 -28.40
#